data_AF-A0A348UUN4-F1
#
_entry.id   AF-A0A348UUN4-F1
#
_cell.length_a   1.000
_cell.length_b   1.000
_cell.length_c   1.000
_cell.angle_alpha   90.00
_cell.angle_beta   90.00
_cell.angle_gamma   90.00
#
_symmetry.space_group_name_H-M   'P 1'
#
loop_
_entity.id
_entity.type
_entity.pdbx_description
1 polymer ?
#
loop_
_entity_poly.entity_id
_entity_poly.type
_entity_poly.pdbx_seq_one_letter_code
_entity_poly.pdbx_strand_id
1 'polypeptide(L)'
;MDIPKIVSPDGYIDTIALHASGEEQMDLRFLFPKVSDYIVSSLKEGKPWFFSGRSGNAQMGILTDTHMRGETPPTPEIDGSKILLSGIIRNLNPLLTNALDLFETGDEIGRLVVMDPELRIRDVRHYLHKRLFVGNRVGKGYYEGFDIRQEIDASTGKTCDYIEVALSSFQYCFEPEAMIRSSIDAVIKKGRSALNAIRSRVPMDPDHTLLNPGALFVGAIKISLGDIYGIIDAVVTPEKDDIIHLPARVLDPFRTFRNRQVELYHFGKTPVPLSDIRIRIRFFRSHNPLTVPLEKTRVKEGYRLCDLLTHAEVSNLFDILDEKAMGLILYKGNFIQVPRAMDIKGEAQLEIIKNCLAKSTQRRHEPTIPETLGDRLKETLGKLSVLGG
;
A
#
# COMPACT_ATOMS: atom_id res chain seq x y z
N MET A 1 11.05 -21.86 -6.88
CA MET A 1 11.81 -20.81 -7.58
C MET A 1 11.46 -19.52 -6.86
N ASP A 2 12.39 -19.01 -6.03
CA ASP A 2 12.17 -17.80 -5.24
C ASP A 2 11.99 -16.61 -6.18
N ILE A 3 10.97 -15.77 -5.93
CA ILE A 3 10.87 -14.50 -6.64
C ILE A 3 11.91 -13.52 -6.11
N PRO A 4 12.53 -12.76 -7.01
CA PRO A 4 13.46 -11.72 -6.65
C PRO A 4 12.79 -10.56 -5.88
N LYS A 5 13.50 -10.05 -4.87
CA LYS A 5 13.10 -8.89 -4.07
C LYS A 5 13.06 -7.65 -4.95
N ILE A 6 11.92 -6.95 -4.99
CA ILE A 6 11.73 -5.65 -5.67
C ILE A 6 12.40 -4.48 -4.91
N VAL A 7 12.79 -4.74 -3.66
CA VAL A 7 13.45 -3.79 -2.76
C VAL A 7 14.87 -4.27 -2.52
N SER A 8 15.85 -3.40 -2.71
CA SER A 8 17.25 -3.69 -2.40
C SER A 8 17.52 -3.79 -0.89
N PRO A 9 18.66 -4.36 -0.48
CA PRO A 9 19.26 -4.02 0.82
C PRO A 9 19.49 -2.51 0.96
N ASP A 10 19.76 -2.06 2.19
CA ASP A 10 20.15 -0.66 2.43
C ASP A 10 21.43 -0.34 1.63
N GLY A 11 21.42 0.80 0.93
CA GLY A 11 22.57 1.41 0.29
C GLY A 11 23.24 2.43 1.20
N TYR A 12 24.36 2.96 0.72
CA TYR A 12 25.26 3.81 1.50
C TYR A 12 25.54 5.13 0.80
N ILE A 13 25.93 6.15 1.54
CA ILE A 13 26.52 7.37 0.98
C ILE A 13 27.92 7.03 0.46
N ASP A 14 28.14 7.16 -0.84
CA ASP A 14 29.42 6.90 -1.52
C ASP A 14 30.33 8.13 -1.50
N THR A 15 29.74 9.27 -1.88
CA THR A 15 30.44 10.56 -1.92
C THR A 15 29.48 11.68 -1.53
N ILE A 16 30.01 12.68 -0.85
CA ILE A 16 29.31 13.92 -0.51
C ILE A 16 30.00 15.04 -1.28
N ALA A 17 29.24 15.84 -2.03
CA ALA A 17 29.77 17.02 -2.70
C ALA A 17 30.22 18.05 -1.66
N LEU A 18 31.14 18.95 -2.04
CA LEU A 18 31.53 20.08 -1.19
C LEU A 18 30.27 20.87 -0.80
N HIS A 19 30.02 20.95 0.50
CA HIS A 19 28.86 21.59 1.12
C HIS A 19 29.36 22.54 2.21
N ALA A 20 28.75 23.71 2.29
CA ALA A 20 29.07 24.67 3.34
C ALA A 20 28.21 24.42 4.59
N SER A 21 28.81 24.39 5.77
CA SER A 21 28.07 24.24 7.02
C SER A 21 26.97 25.32 7.12
N GLY A 22 25.75 24.89 7.39
CA GLY A 22 24.55 25.74 7.44
C GLY A 22 23.69 25.74 6.17
N GLU A 23 24.14 25.14 5.06
CA GLU A 23 23.27 24.91 3.90
C GLU A 23 22.18 23.87 4.21
N GLU A 24 20.96 24.12 3.72
CA GLU A 24 19.79 23.26 3.97
C GLU A 24 19.74 22.00 3.10
N GLN A 25 20.64 21.87 2.12
CA GLN A 25 20.70 20.76 1.17
C GLN A 25 22.15 20.33 0.93
N MET A 26 22.36 19.03 0.75
CA MET A 26 23.60 18.43 0.29
C MET A 26 23.34 17.59 -0.96
N ASP A 27 24.24 17.69 -1.93
CA ASP A 27 24.29 16.80 -3.09
C ASP A 27 25.29 15.67 -2.82
N LEU A 28 24.94 14.48 -3.28
CA LEU A 28 25.64 13.26 -2.89
C LEU A 28 25.38 12.12 -3.87
N ARG A 29 26.15 11.05 -3.70
CA ARG A 29 26.04 9.83 -4.50
C ARG A 29 25.74 8.66 -3.58
N PHE A 30 24.74 7.88 -3.94
CA PHE A 30 24.36 6.66 -3.25
C PHE A 30 24.94 5.44 -3.94
N LEU A 31 25.43 4.49 -3.14
CA LEU A 31 25.95 3.21 -3.57
C LEU A 31 25.08 2.07 -3.04
N PHE A 32 24.60 1.22 -3.95
CA PHE A 32 23.99 -0.06 -3.65
C PHE A 32 24.95 -1.16 -4.12
N PRO A 33 25.77 -1.74 -3.23
CA PRO A 33 26.92 -2.55 -3.65
C PRO A 33 26.52 -3.94 -4.15
N LYS A 34 25.34 -4.44 -3.76
CA LYS A 34 24.88 -5.80 -4.11
C LYS A 34 23.36 -5.86 -4.19
N VAL A 35 22.83 -5.51 -5.36
CA VAL A 35 21.40 -5.69 -5.68
C VAL A 35 21.14 -7.03 -6.37
N SER A 36 19.87 -7.46 -6.40
CA SER A 36 19.49 -8.71 -7.06
C SER A 36 19.55 -8.58 -8.58
N ASP A 37 19.79 -9.69 -9.28
CA ASP A 37 19.82 -9.74 -10.75
C ASP A 37 18.52 -9.22 -11.38
N TYR A 38 17.41 -9.39 -10.68
CA TYR A 38 16.12 -8.86 -11.10
C TYR A 38 15.99 -7.35 -10.97
N ILE A 39 16.50 -6.74 -9.90
CA ILE A 39 16.52 -5.27 -9.79
C ILE A 39 17.37 -4.73 -10.95
N VAL A 40 18.55 -5.31 -11.17
CA VAL A 40 19.43 -4.97 -12.30
C VAL A 40 18.70 -5.08 -13.63
N SER A 41 18.06 -6.22 -13.89
CA SER A 41 17.34 -6.47 -15.14
C SER A 41 16.15 -5.53 -15.32
N SER A 42 15.38 -5.30 -14.26
CA SER A 42 14.21 -4.40 -14.28
C SER A 42 14.61 -2.96 -14.59
N LEU A 43 15.72 -2.48 -14.03
CA LEU A 43 16.23 -1.14 -14.33
C LEU A 43 16.73 -1.04 -15.77
N LYS A 44 17.41 -2.07 -16.29
CA LYS A 44 17.83 -2.14 -17.70
C LYS A 44 16.64 -2.21 -18.67
N GLU A 45 15.54 -2.83 -18.26
CA GLU A 45 14.26 -2.86 -18.97
C GLU A 45 13.50 -1.52 -18.88
N GLY A 46 13.98 -0.56 -18.10
CA GLY A 46 13.31 0.74 -17.92
C GLY A 46 12.06 0.69 -17.04
N LYS A 47 11.94 -0.32 -16.17
CA LYS A 47 10.81 -0.41 -15.24
C LYS A 47 10.82 0.77 -14.24
N PRO A 48 9.65 1.26 -13.79
CA PRO A 48 9.57 2.35 -12.83
C PRO A 48 10.31 2.01 -11.54
N TRP A 49 11.02 2.99 -10.97
CA TRP A 49 11.78 2.82 -9.73
C TRP A 49 11.79 4.13 -8.94
N PHE A 50 12.12 4.03 -7.65
CA PHE A 50 12.39 5.20 -6.82
C PHE A 50 13.36 4.87 -5.68
N PHE A 51 13.96 5.91 -5.12
CA PHE A 51 14.73 5.82 -3.88
C PHE A 51 13.82 6.04 -2.67
N SER A 52 13.85 5.09 -1.73
CA SER A 52 13.19 5.21 -0.44
C SER A 52 14.23 5.50 0.63
N GLY A 53 14.16 6.66 1.26
CA GLY A 53 14.96 6.96 2.45
C GLY A 53 14.74 5.91 3.54
N ARG A 54 15.80 5.63 4.30
CA ARG A 54 15.73 4.72 5.45
C ARG A 54 14.73 5.27 6.46
N SER A 55 13.84 4.44 7.00
CA SER A 55 12.89 4.87 8.04
C SER A 55 13.58 5.35 9.33
N GLY A 56 14.90 5.16 9.47
CA GLY A 56 15.68 5.75 10.54
C GLY A 56 16.05 7.21 10.31
N ASN A 57 16.38 7.55 9.07
CA ASN A 57 17.00 8.82 8.68
C ASN A 57 15.94 9.79 8.18
N ALA A 58 14.94 9.26 7.48
CA ALA A 58 13.78 9.99 6.96
C ALA A 58 12.62 10.00 7.96
N GLN A 59 12.93 10.07 9.27
CA GLN A 59 11.93 10.15 10.34
C GLN A 59 11.98 11.39 11.23
N MET A 60 12.69 12.41 10.76
CA MET A 60 12.83 13.69 11.44
C MET A 60 12.62 14.89 10.52
N GLY A 61 11.92 14.72 9.39
CA GLY A 61 11.75 15.81 8.41
C GLY A 61 12.97 16.05 7.51
N ILE A 62 13.73 14.99 7.24
CA ILE A 62 14.82 15.01 6.26
C ILE A 62 14.30 14.42 4.96
N LEU A 63 14.33 15.23 3.90
CA LEU A 63 14.04 14.79 2.54
C LEU A 63 15.30 14.13 1.96
N THR A 64 15.17 12.89 1.50
CA THR A 64 16.24 12.19 0.77
C THR A 64 15.71 11.63 -0.53
N ASP A 65 16.17 12.16 -1.66
CA ASP A 65 15.72 11.74 -2.97
C ASP A 65 16.87 11.74 -3.98
N THR A 66 16.58 11.43 -5.24
CA THR A 66 17.53 11.39 -6.35
C THR A 66 17.52 12.67 -7.19
N HIS A 67 16.52 13.52 -6.99
CA HIS A 67 16.27 14.74 -7.76
C HIS A 67 15.33 15.65 -6.97
N MET A 68 15.33 16.95 -7.30
CA MET A 68 14.35 17.87 -6.74
C MET A 68 13.00 17.70 -7.44
N ARG A 69 11.94 18.18 -6.78
CA ARG A 69 10.60 18.13 -7.33
C ARG A 69 10.53 18.90 -8.66
N GLY A 70 9.95 18.27 -9.69
CA GLY A 70 9.83 18.83 -11.03
C GLY A 70 11.04 18.51 -11.93
N GLU A 71 12.10 17.93 -11.38
CA GLU A 71 13.23 17.43 -12.15
C GLU A 71 12.99 15.98 -12.58
N THR A 72 13.73 15.53 -13.58
CA THR A 72 13.71 14.13 -14.00
C THR A 72 14.74 13.36 -13.17
N PRO A 73 14.39 12.20 -12.58
CA PRO A 73 15.34 11.38 -11.86
C PRO A 73 16.52 11.00 -12.78
N PRO A 74 17.77 11.08 -12.29
CA PRO A 74 18.93 10.64 -13.04
C PRO A 74 18.83 9.13 -13.35
N THR A 75 19.35 8.72 -14.50
CA THR A 75 19.38 7.29 -14.84
C THR A 75 20.37 6.57 -13.90
N PRO A 76 19.99 5.42 -13.30
CA PRO A 76 20.91 4.66 -12.47
C PRO A 76 22.12 4.18 -13.25
N GLU A 77 23.32 4.37 -12.69
CA GLU A 77 24.54 3.79 -13.22
C GLU A 77 24.66 2.35 -12.72
N ILE A 78 24.68 1.38 -13.64
CA ILE A 78 24.65 -0.05 -13.32
C ILE A 78 25.97 -0.70 -13.74
N ASP A 79 26.69 -1.27 -12.78
CA ASP A 79 27.92 -2.04 -12.98
C ASP A 79 27.80 -3.41 -12.31
N GLY A 80 27.46 -4.44 -13.10
CA GLY A 80 27.15 -5.77 -12.56
C GLY A 80 25.97 -5.73 -11.58
N SER A 81 26.23 -6.06 -10.31
CA SER A 81 25.25 -5.99 -9.20
C SER A 81 25.36 -4.71 -8.36
N LYS A 82 26.25 -3.79 -8.75
CA LYS A 82 26.44 -2.48 -8.13
C LYS A 82 25.60 -1.44 -8.86
N ILE A 83 24.91 -0.59 -8.10
CA ILE A 83 24.17 0.56 -8.62
C ILE A 83 24.64 1.84 -7.94
N LEU A 84 24.87 2.88 -8.73
CA LEU A 84 25.18 4.23 -8.28
C LEU A 84 24.07 5.20 -8.70
N LEU A 85 23.65 6.05 -7.77
CA LEU A 85 22.63 7.09 -8.01
C LEU A 85 23.15 8.43 -7.51
N SER A 86 23.00 9.48 -8.31
CA SER A 86 23.06 10.85 -7.76
C SER A 86 21.81 11.09 -6.90
N GLY A 87 21.97 11.88 -5.84
CA GLY A 87 20.85 12.28 -5.02
C GLY A 87 21.16 13.42 -4.09
N ILE A 88 20.17 13.71 -3.25
CA ILE A 88 20.10 14.89 -2.42
C ILE A 88 19.65 14.50 -1.02
N ILE A 89 20.15 15.21 -0.02
CA ILE A 89 19.58 15.25 1.33
C ILE A 89 19.25 16.70 1.64
N ARG A 90 18.03 16.98 2.04
CA ARG A 90 17.57 18.32 2.43
C ARG A 90 16.91 18.29 3.79
N ASN A 91 17.31 19.20 4.67
CA ASN A 91 16.65 19.39 5.95
C ASN A 91 15.38 20.25 5.77
N LEU A 92 14.22 19.70 6.11
CA LEU A 92 12.94 20.41 6.13
C LEU A 92 12.42 20.66 7.56
N ASN A 93 13.17 20.22 8.56
CA ASN A 93 12.81 20.40 9.96
C ASN A 93 13.61 21.58 10.56
N PRO A 94 12.95 22.69 10.92
CA PRO A 94 13.64 23.85 11.48
C PRO A 94 14.30 23.57 12.85
N LEU A 95 13.92 22.50 13.55
CA LEU A 95 14.53 22.09 14.81
C LEU A 95 15.89 21.37 14.63
N LEU A 96 16.25 21.03 13.40
CA LEU A 96 17.44 20.24 13.06
C LEU A 96 18.58 21.08 12.47
N THR A 97 18.89 22.21 13.08
CA THR A 97 19.98 23.08 12.59
C THR A 97 21.29 22.29 12.49
N ASN A 98 21.92 22.28 11.30
CA ASN A 98 23.16 21.56 10.98
C ASN A 98 23.07 20.02 11.05
N ALA A 99 21.89 19.41 11.01
CA ALA A 99 21.78 17.95 10.97
C ALA A 99 22.42 17.32 9.72
N LEU A 100 22.59 18.11 8.66
CA LEU A 100 23.27 17.70 7.42
C LEU A 100 24.76 17.38 7.65
N ASP A 101 25.43 18.13 8.54
CA ASP A 101 26.84 17.94 8.91
C ASP A 101 27.11 16.60 9.66
N LEU A 102 26.06 15.83 9.98
CA LEU A 102 26.15 14.53 10.65
C LEU A 102 26.17 13.36 9.68
N PHE A 103 25.85 13.59 8.40
CA PHE A 103 25.94 12.56 7.38
C PHE A 103 27.38 12.40 6.92
N GLU A 104 27.84 11.16 6.89
CA GLU A 104 29.20 10.81 6.52
C GLU A 104 29.21 9.80 5.38
N THR A 105 30.31 9.78 4.63
CA THR A 105 30.54 8.72 3.64
C THR A 105 30.56 7.37 4.37
N GLY A 106 29.82 6.39 3.82
CA GLY A 106 29.62 5.08 4.41
C GLY A 106 28.33 4.92 5.21
N ASP A 107 27.58 6.00 5.46
CA ASP A 107 26.31 5.90 6.19
C ASP A 107 25.23 5.18 5.37
N GLU A 108 24.49 4.28 6.03
CA GLU A 108 23.28 3.66 5.49
C GLU A 108 22.19 4.71 5.29
N ILE A 109 21.63 4.80 4.08
CA ILE A 109 20.79 5.95 3.71
C ILE A 109 19.39 5.60 3.20
N GLY A 110 19.21 4.40 2.65
CA GLY A 110 17.90 3.97 2.16
C GLY A 110 17.96 2.79 1.20
N ARG A 111 16.87 2.55 0.50
CA ARG A 111 16.67 1.38 -0.38
C ARG A 111 16.23 1.81 -1.76
N LEU A 112 16.74 1.12 -2.76
CA LEU A 112 16.26 1.19 -4.13
C LEU A 112 15.04 0.28 -4.28
N VAL A 113 13.97 0.82 -4.87
CA VAL A 113 12.71 0.10 -5.06
C VAL A 113 12.35 0.10 -6.54
N VAL A 114 12.12 -1.08 -7.09
CA VAL A 114 11.52 -1.26 -8.41
C VAL A 114 10.01 -1.43 -8.23
N MET A 115 9.23 -0.54 -8.83
CA MET A 115 7.78 -0.57 -8.84
C MET A 115 7.29 -1.37 -10.04
N ASP A 116 7.68 -2.65 -10.12
CA ASP A 116 7.34 -3.50 -11.26
C ASP A 116 5.81 -3.63 -11.38
N PRO A 117 5.20 -3.08 -12.45
CA PRO A 117 3.75 -3.15 -12.65
C PRO A 117 3.21 -4.58 -12.77
N GLU A 118 4.04 -5.55 -13.15
CA GLU A 118 3.65 -6.95 -13.25
C GLU A 118 3.45 -7.61 -11.88
N LEU A 119 4.16 -7.12 -10.86
CA LEU A 119 4.05 -7.59 -9.47
C LEU A 119 3.02 -6.82 -8.65
N ARG A 120 2.41 -5.79 -9.25
CA ARG A 120 1.36 -4.98 -8.63
C ARG A 120 0.12 -5.84 -8.37
N ILE A 121 -0.40 -5.75 -7.15
CA ILE A 121 -1.65 -6.39 -6.76
C ILE A 121 -2.81 -5.57 -7.31
N ARG A 122 -3.59 -6.18 -8.21
CA ARG A 122 -4.71 -5.50 -8.88
C ARG A 122 -5.99 -5.46 -8.06
N ASP A 123 -6.27 -6.55 -7.33
CA ASP A 123 -7.44 -6.67 -6.46
C ASP A 123 -6.96 -6.79 -5.01
N VAL A 124 -6.96 -5.66 -4.31
CA VAL A 124 -6.51 -5.59 -2.91
C VAL A 124 -7.60 -6.11 -1.97
N ARG A 125 -8.88 -6.08 -2.37
CA ARG A 125 -10.02 -6.60 -1.59
C ARG A 125 -9.83 -8.06 -1.25
N HIS A 126 -9.29 -8.83 -2.20
CA HIS A 126 -8.93 -10.23 -2.00
C HIS A 126 -8.01 -10.48 -0.79
N TYR A 127 -7.17 -9.51 -0.42
CA TYR A 127 -6.17 -9.65 0.63
C TYR A 127 -6.62 -9.06 1.99
N LEU A 128 -7.59 -8.13 2.01
CA LEU A 128 -8.08 -7.45 3.21
C LEU A 128 -8.79 -8.37 4.21
N HIS A 129 -9.36 -9.49 3.76
CA HIS A 129 -10.08 -10.39 4.66
C HIS A 129 -9.19 -11.36 5.44
N LYS A 130 -7.91 -11.52 5.05
CA LYS A 130 -7.06 -12.62 5.55
C LYS A 130 -5.64 -12.22 5.94
N ARG A 131 -5.09 -11.15 5.36
CA ARG A 131 -3.66 -10.83 5.47
C ARG A 131 -3.38 -9.35 5.65
N LEU A 132 -4.24 -8.50 5.11
CA LEU A 132 -4.13 -7.05 5.21
C LEU A 132 -5.14 -6.50 6.18
N PHE A 133 -4.67 -5.66 7.09
CA PHE A 133 -5.54 -4.88 7.96
C PHE A 133 -5.12 -3.43 7.82
N VAL A 134 -6.06 -2.54 7.51
CA VAL A 134 -5.76 -1.12 7.28
C VAL A 134 -6.83 -0.29 7.99
N GLY A 135 -6.43 0.88 8.51
CA GLY A 135 -7.33 1.79 9.19
C GLY A 135 -7.51 1.49 10.68
N ASN A 136 -8.54 2.05 11.29
CA ASN A 136 -8.81 1.97 12.72
C ASN A 136 -9.75 0.82 13.02
N ARG A 137 -9.35 -0.05 13.96
CA ARG A 137 -10.20 -1.15 14.41
C ARG A 137 -11.34 -0.60 15.26
N VAL A 138 -12.56 -0.70 14.76
CA VAL A 138 -13.80 -0.30 15.45
C VAL A 138 -14.54 -1.49 16.09
N GLY A 139 -14.21 -2.71 15.64
CA GLY A 139 -14.82 -3.94 16.16
C GLY A 139 -13.94 -5.17 15.93
N LYS A 140 -14.43 -6.36 16.28
CA LYS A 140 -13.70 -7.61 15.99
C LYS A 140 -13.76 -7.90 14.49
N GLY A 141 -12.66 -7.66 13.79
CA GLY A 141 -12.57 -7.85 12.33
C GLY A 141 -13.10 -6.68 11.50
N TYR A 142 -13.54 -5.60 12.14
CA TYR A 142 -14.06 -4.40 11.49
C TYR A 142 -13.07 -3.25 11.62
N TYR A 143 -12.76 -2.64 10.48
CA TYR A 143 -11.79 -1.56 10.36
C TYR A 143 -12.40 -0.43 9.50
N GLU A 144 -12.18 0.81 9.92
CA GLU A 144 -12.66 2.03 9.26
C GLU A 144 -11.53 3.01 9.01
N GLY A 145 -11.80 4.13 8.33
CA GLY A 145 -10.80 5.15 8.04
C GLY A 145 -9.85 4.76 6.89
N PHE A 146 -10.33 3.93 5.97
CA PHE A 146 -9.66 3.68 4.70
C PHE A 146 -10.68 3.46 3.59
N ASP A 147 -10.29 3.79 2.36
CA ASP A 147 -11.05 3.56 1.15
C ASP A 147 -10.20 2.78 0.15
N ILE A 148 -10.84 1.86 -0.59
CA ILE A 148 -10.19 1.16 -1.70
C ILE A 148 -10.57 1.88 -2.99
N ARG A 149 -9.57 2.43 -3.65
CA ARG A 149 -9.70 3.18 -4.90
C ARG A 149 -9.13 2.38 -6.05
N GLN A 150 -9.49 2.78 -7.26
CA GLN A 150 -8.98 2.19 -8.50
C GLN A 150 -8.29 3.26 -9.32
N GLU A 151 -7.18 2.89 -9.95
CA GLU A 151 -6.52 3.69 -10.96
C GLU A 151 -6.13 2.81 -12.16
N ILE A 152 -5.87 3.45 -13.29
CA ILE A 152 -5.26 2.79 -14.44
C ILE A 152 -3.75 2.95 -14.29
N ASP A 153 -3.05 1.81 -14.19
CA ASP A 153 -1.60 1.81 -14.15
C ASP A 153 -1.03 2.30 -15.49
N ALA A 154 -0.33 3.43 -15.49
CA ALA A 154 0.12 4.09 -16.72
C ALA A 154 1.09 3.22 -17.55
N SER A 155 1.83 2.31 -16.91
CA SER A 155 2.80 1.44 -17.59
C SER A 155 2.13 0.25 -18.28
N THR A 156 1.04 -0.27 -17.71
CA THR A 156 0.38 -1.49 -18.22
C THR A 156 -1.00 -1.28 -18.82
N GLY A 157 -1.61 -0.12 -18.60
CA GLY A 157 -3.00 0.20 -18.98
C GLY A 157 -4.05 -0.59 -18.19
N LYS A 158 -3.67 -1.28 -17.12
CA LYS A 158 -4.57 -2.16 -16.36
C LYS A 158 -5.12 -1.45 -15.13
N THR A 159 -6.41 -1.68 -14.87
CA THR A 159 -7.02 -1.24 -13.61
C THR A 159 -6.39 -1.96 -12.43
N CYS A 160 -5.94 -1.19 -11.45
CA CYS A 160 -5.34 -1.69 -10.22
C CYS A 160 -5.93 -0.95 -9.02
N ASP A 161 -6.16 -1.69 -7.94
CA ASP A 161 -6.55 -1.12 -6.66
C ASP A 161 -5.36 -0.42 -5.97
N TYR A 162 -5.67 0.61 -5.19
CA TYR A 162 -4.82 1.17 -4.15
C TYR A 162 -5.67 1.52 -2.93
N ILE A 163 -5.04 1.71 -1.77
CA ILE A 163 -5.77 2.11 -0.55
C ILE A 163 -5.42 3.54 -0.19
N GLU A 164 -6.44 4.33 0.11
CA GLU A 164 -6.36 5.62 0.80
C GLU A 164 -6.62 5.41 2.28
N VAL A 165 -5.70 5.84 3.15
CA VAL A 165 -5.80 5.64 4.61
C VAL A 165 -5.81 7.00 5.31
N ALA A 166 -6.76 7.18 6.22
CA ALA A 166 -6.81 8.34 7.10
C ALA A 166 -5.67 8.31 8.13
N LEU A 167 -5.26 9.50 8.57
CA LEU A 167 -4.31 9.66 9.66
C LEU A 167 -4.92 9.18 10.99
N SER A 168 -4.06 8.71 11.89
CA SER A 168 -4.45 8.37 13.26
C SER A 168 -4.71 9.62 14.10
N SER A 169 -5.48 9.48 15.18
CA SER A 169 -5.82 10.56 16.13
C SER A 169 -4.67 10.91 17.10
N PHE A 170 -3.43 10.84 16.62
CA PHE A 170 -2.25 11.25 17.36
C PHE A 170 -1.14 11.62 16.38
N GLN A 171 -0.22 12.44 16.86
CA GLN A 171 1.00 12.79 16.16
C GLN A 171 2.23 12.47 17.01
N TYR A 172 3.39 12.46 16.37
CA TYR A 172 4.67 12.41 17.03
C TYR A 172 5.26 13.83 17.06
N CYS A 173 5.57 14.31 18.25
CA CYS A 173 6.21 15.61 18.44
C CYS A 173 7.65 15.40 18.87
N PHE A 174 8.59 16.14 18.27
CA PHE A 174 9.97 16.17 18.75
C PHE A 174 10.04 16.97 20.05
N GLU A 175 10.78 16.43 21.02
CA GLU A 175 11.03 17.08 22.31
C GLU A 175 12.26 17.99 22.15
N PRO A 176 12.12 19.32 22.09
CA PRO A 176 13.23 20.23 21.75
C PRO A 176 14.49 20.01 22.59
N GLU A 177 14.32 19.72 23.88
CA GLU A 177 15.41 19.46 24.83
C GLU A 177 16.15 18.15 24.55
N ALA A 178 15.49 17.18 23.90
CA ALA A 178 16.08 15.90 23.51
C ALA A 178 16.78 15.96 22.14
N MET A 179 16.53 17.01 21.36
CA MET A 179 17.09 17.24 20.00
C MET A 179 18.54 17.75 20.05
N ILE A 180 19.39 17.12 20.86
CA ILE A 180 20.82 17.41 20.90
C ILE A 180 21.57 16.65 19.80
N ARG A 181 22.74 17.17 19.40
CA ARG A 181 23.57 16.62 18.31
C ARG A 181 23.78 15.10 18.41
N SER A 182 24.10 14.58 19.59
CA SER A 182 24.34 13.15 19.82
C SER A 182 23.08 12.29 19.66
N SER A 183 21.91 12.83 20.01
CA SER A 183 20.64 12.13 19.82
C SER A 183 20.26 12.10 18.34
N ILE A 184 20.45 13.21 17.63
CA ILE A 184 20.19 13.31 16.18
C ILE A 184 21.11 12.34 15.43
N ASP A 185 22.41 12.33 15.75
CA ASP A 185 23.38 11.39 15.19
C ASP A 185 22.98 9.93 15.47
N ALA A 186 22.58 9.62 16.72
CA ALA A 186 22.10 8.29 17.05
C ALA A 186 20.88 7.88 16.21
N VAL A 187 19.99 8.82 15.85
CA VAL A 187 18.86 8.54 14.95
C VAL A 187 19.33 8.31 13.52
N ILE A 188 20.26 9.12 13.00
CA ILE A 188 20.83 8.91 11.66
C ILE A 188 21.51 7.53 11.55
N LYS A 189 22.31 7.14 12.55
CA LYS A 189 23.07 5.88 12.50
C LYS A 189 22.21 4.65 12.88
N LYS A 190 21.39 4.73 13.94
CA LYS A 190 20.64 3.59 14.52
C LYS A 190 19.15 3.56 14.16
N GLY A 191 18.65 4.60 13.51
CA GLY A 191 17.29 4.72 13.04
C GLY A 191 16.21 4.68 14.12
N ARG A 192 15.12 3.96 13.82
CA ARG A 192 13.88 3.93 14.63
C ARG A 192 14.11 3.62 16.11
N SER A 193 15.14 2.83 16.45
CA SER A 193 15.45 2.47 17.83
C SER A 193 15.81 3.69 18.69
N ALA A 194 16.57 4.64 18.14
CA ALA A 194 16.96 5.88 18.80
C ALA A 194 15.85 6.95 18.71
N LEU A 195 14.97 6.86 17.71
CA LEU A 195 13.92 7.85 17.48
C LEU A 195 12.93 7.99 18.66
N ASN A 196 12.69 6.91 19.41
CA ASN A 196 11.83 6.95 20.60
C ASN A 196 12.42 7.79 21.75
N ALA A 197 13.72 8.13 21.72
CA ALA A 197 14.36 8.93 22.75
C ALA A 197 14.17 10.45 22.55
N ILE A 198 13.80 10.89 21.33
CA ILE A 198 13.75 12.32 20.98
C ILE A 198 12.34 12.82 20.68
N ARG A 199 11.32 11.98 20.85
CA ARG A 199 9.94 12.33 20.52
C ARG A 199 8.96 11.71 21.48
N SER A 200 7.83 12.37 21.63
CA SER A 200 6.66 11.83 22.31
C SER A 200 5.52 11.61 21.34
N ARG A 201 4.52 10.87 21.81
CA ARG A 201 3.25 10.70 21.10
C ARG A 201 2.21 11.57 21.81
N VAL A 202 1.64 12.52 21.08
CA VAL A 202 0.64 13.46 21.60
C VAL A 202 -0.71 13.20 20.93
N PRO A 203 -1.81 13.07 21.69
CA PRO A 203 -3.15 13.02 21.11
C PRO A 203 -3.42 14.23 20.22
N MET A 204 -4.13 14.01 19.12
CA MET A 204 -4.45 15.06 18.16
C MET A 204 -5.81 14.75 17.54
N ASP A 205 -6.61 15.78 17.35
CA ASP A 205 -7.91 15.67 16.68
C ASP A 205 -7.75 16.06 15.19
N PRO A 206 -7.84 15.10 14.25
CA PRO A 206 -7.68 15.40 12.83
C PRO A 206 -8.70 16.40 12.28
N ASP A 207 -9.90 16.46 12.87
CA ASP A 207 -10.99 17.32 12.40
C ASP A 207 -10.79 18.79 12.79
N HIS A 208 -9.95 19.05 13.80
CA HIS A 208 -9.66 20.38 14.32
C HIS A 208 -8.19 20.81 14.15
N THR A 209 -7.37 19.97 13.52
CA THR A 209 -5.95 20.25 13.31
C THR A 209 -5.69 20.56 11.84
N LEU A 210 -5.00 21.67 11.58
CA LEU A 210 -4.60 22.08 10.23
C LEU A 210 -3.11 21.82 10.01
N LEU A 211 -2.76 21.30 8.83
CA LEU A 211 -1.41 21.34 8.31
C LEU A 211 -1.20 22.67 7.58
N ASN A 212 -0.33 23.51 8.11
CA ASN A 212 -0.02 24.81 7.53
C ASN A 212 1.05 24.69 6.42
N PRO A 213 1.06 25.61 5.45
CA PRO A 213 2.16 25.76 4.48
C PRO A 213 3.54 25.81 5.15
N GLY A 214 4.50 25.08 4.59
CA GLY A 214 5.88 24.99 5.10
C GLY A 214 6.04 24.19 6.39
N ALA A 215 4.97 23.59 6.91
CA ALA A 215 5.03 22.80 8.13
C ALA A 215 5.36 21.32 7.84
N LEU A 216 6.16 20.74 8.73
CA LEU A 216 6.36 19.30 8.87
C LEU A 216 5.30 18.75 9.82
N PHE A 217 4.66 17.65 9.42
CA PHE A 217 3.78 16.87 10.27
C PHE A 217 4.23 15.41 10.31
N VAL A 218 4.33 14.86 11.53
CA VAL A 218 4.73 13.47 11.76
C VAL A 218 3.56 12.72 12.38
N GLY A 219 2.82 12.01 11.56
CA GLY A 219 1.63 11.27 11.97
C GLY A 219 1.85 9.76 12.01
N ALA A 220 0.74 9.03 12.02
CA ALA A 220 0.74 7.59 11.81
C ALA A 220 -0.48 7.12 11.03
N ILE A 221 -0.30 6.03 10.30
CA ILE A 221 -1.37 5.17 9.80
C ILE A 221 -1.33 3.83 10.52
N LYS A 222 -2.44 3.11 10.51
CA LYS A 222 -2.54 1.81 11.15
C LYS A 222 -2.69 0.73 10.10
N ILE A 223 -1.74 -0.20 10.05
CA ILE A 223 -1.65 -1.18 8.96
C ILE A 223 -0.99 -2.48 9.41
N SER A 224 -1.34 -3.58 8.74
CA SER A 224 -0.72 -4.90 8.72
C SER A 224 -0.66 -5.39 7.29
N LEU A 225 0.49 -5.93 6.86
CA LEU A 225 0.74 -6.27 5.46
C LEU A 225 0.80 -7.76 5.16
N GLY A 226 0.83 -8.63 6.17
CA GLY A 226 0.96 -10.06 5.94
C GLY A 226 2.28 -10.39 5.23
N ASP A 227 2.20 -10.92 4.02
CA ASP A 227 3.31 -11.35 3.16
C ASP A 227 3.45 -10.53 1.88
N ILE A 228 3.00 -9.28 1.86
CA ILE A 228 3.15 -8.40 0.69
C ILE A 228 3.88 -7.10 1.06
N TYR A 229 4.45 -6.44 0.06
CA TYR A 229 4.99 -5.10 0.21
C TYR A 229 3.88 -4.07 0.06
N GLY A 230 3.89 -3.06 0.93
CA GLY A 230 3.14 -1.82 0.74
C GLY A 230 4.12 -0.71 0.37
N ILE A 231 3.76 0.12 -0.59
CA ILE A 231 4.53 1.29 -0.99
C ILE A 231 3.64 2.50 -0.82
N ILE A 232 4.04 3.43 0.04
CA ILE A 232 3.37 4.70 0.22
C ILE A 232 3.75 5.61 -0.95
N ASP A 233 2.77 6.21 -1.63
CA ASP A 233 3.06 7.20 -2.67
C ASP A 233 3.62 8.47 -2.04
N ALA A 234 4.51 9.18 -2.76
CA ALA A 234 4.94 10.52 -2.32
C ALA A 234 3.77 11.50 -2.35
N VAL A 235 2.88 11.37 -3.34
CA VAL A 235 1.69 12.21 -3.46
C VAL A 235 0.62 11.71 -2.50
N VAL A 236 0.08 12.61 -1.70
CA VAL A 236 -1.09 12.33 -0.83
C VAL A 236 -2.36 12.94 -1.44
N THR A 237 -3.51 12.47 -0.99
CA THR A 237 -4.80 13.10 -1.35
C THR A 237 -5.16 14.15 -0.31
N PRO A 238 -5.72 15.31 -0.70
CA PRO A 238 -5.90 15.79 -2.08
C PRO A 238 -4.59 16.28 -2.74
N GLU A 239 -4.37 15.89 -4.00
CA GLU A 239 -3.11 16.20 -4.73
C GLU A 239 -2.90 17.69 -4.97
N LYS A 240 -4.00 18.42 -5.18
CA LYS A 240 -4.01 19.86 -5.47
C LYS A 240 -3.39 20.73 -4.37
N ASP A 241 -3.36 20.23 -3.14
CA ASP A 241 -2.91 20.99 -1.98
C ASP A 241 -1.41 20.80 -1.71
N ASP A 242 -0.74 19.98 -2.53
CA ASP A 242 0.70 19.89 -2.63
C ASP A 242 1.38 19.53 -1.30
N ILE A 243 0.81 18.53 -0.66
CA ILE A 243 1.37 17.87 0.52
C ILE A 243 2.09 16.61 0.03
N ILE A 244 3.31 16.41 0.50
CA ILE A 244 4.15 15.30 0.06
C ILE A 244 4.53 14.45 1.25
N HIS A 245 4.40 13.13 1.09
CA HIS A 245 4.95 12.17 2.01
C HIS A 245 6.46 12.05 1.82
N LEU A 246 7.23 12.21 2.89
CA LEU A 246 8.69 12.13 2.85
C LEU A 246 9.20 10.70 2.55
N PRO A 247 10.46 10.52 2.10
CA PRO A 247 10.86 9.34 1.33
C PRO A 247 10.87 7.97 2.04
N ALA A 248 10.58 7.88 3.34
CA ALA A 248 10.41 6.60 4.06
C ALA A 248 9.10 5.87 3.64
N ARG A 249 9.05 5.39 2.40
CA ARG A 249 7.82 4.95 1.73
C ARG A 249 7.63 3.43 1.67
N VAL A 250 8.67 2.64 1.94
CA VAL A 250 8.59 1.18 1.90
C VAL A 250 8.03 0.62 3.21
N LEU A 251 6.93 -0.13 3.08
CA LEU A 251 6.37 -0.95 4.13
C LEU A 251 6.68 -2.42 3.83
N ASP A 252 7.69 -2.96 4.51
CA ASP A 252 8.06 -4.37 4.44
C ASP A 252 6.89 -5.29 4.86
N PRO A 253 6.86 -6.57 4.44
CA PRO A 253 5.89 -7.53 4.94
C PRO A 253 5.97 -7.67 6.47
N PHE A 254 4.84 -7.54 7.15
CA PHE A 254 4.73 -7.83 8.57
C PHE A 254 3.29 -8.19 8.93
N ARG A 255 3.14 -9.14 9.86
CA ARG A 255 1.82 -9.68 10.25
C ARG A 255 1.16 -8.94 11.41
N THR A 256 1.94 -8.18 12.19
CA THR A 256 1.45 -7.51 13.38
C THR A 256 0.79 -6.18 13.03
N PHE A 257 -0.49 -6.04 13.33
CA PHE A 257 -1.20 -4.78 13.19
C PHE A 257 -0.60 -3.71 14.10
N ARG A 258 0.00 -2.67 13.50
CA ARG A 258 0.78 -1.65 14.23
C ARG A 258 0.67 -0.29 13.57
N ASN A 259 1.01 0.73 14.34
CA ASN A 259 1.17 2.08 13.82
C ASN A 259 2.44 2.16 12.98
N ARG A 260 2.30 2.71 11.77
CA ARG A 260 3.39 3.09 10.88
C ARG A 260 3.40 4.60 10.80
N GLN A 261 4.53 5.19 11.15
CA GLN A 261 4.72 6.62 11.05
C GLN A 261 4.69 7.06 9.59
N VAL A 262 4.08 8.22 9.37
CA VAL A 262 4.05 8.91 8.09
C VAL A 262 4.52 10.34 8.29
N GLU A 263 5.24 10.88 7.31
CA GLU A 263 5.80 12.22 7.38
C GLU A 263 5.33 13.04 6.22
N LEU A 264 4.70 14.16 6.53
CA LEU A 264 4.10 15.04 5.56
C LEU A 264 4.78 16.39 5.62
N TYR A 265 5.14 16.91 4.47
CA TYR A 265 5.58 18.30 4.34
C TYR A 265 4.66 19.04 3.37
N HIS A 266 4.24 20.24 3.77
CA HIS A 266 3.30 21.04 3.02
C HIS A 266 4.03 22.04 2.09
N PHE A 267 4.13 21.71 0.80
CA PHE A 267 4.72 22.60 -0.21
C PHE A 267 3.71 23.59 -0.82
N GLY A 268 2.40 23.33 -0.63
CA GLY A 268 1.33 24.22 -1.08
C GLY A 268 1.23 25.54 -0.31
N LYS A 269 0.15 26.29 -0.58
CA LYS A 269 -0.02 27.69 -0.12
C LYS A 269 -1.16 27.91 0.87
N THR A 270 -2.07 26.95 1.02
CA THR A 270 -3.28 27.08 1.81
C THR A 270 -3.34 26.01 2.89
N PRO A 271 -3.63 26.34 4.16
CA PRO A 271 -3.77 25.34 5.21
C PRO A 271 -4.81 24.27 4.88
N VAL A 272 -4.53 23.01 5.27
CA VAL A 272 -5.38 21.85 4.98
C VAL A 272 -5.73 21.12 6.28
N PRO A 273 -7.02 20.80 6.52
CA PRO A 273 -7.40 19.93 7.63
C PRO A 273 -6.75 18.55 7.54
N LEU A 274 -6.22 18.04 8.65
CA LEU A 274 -5.63 16.70 8.68
C LEU A 274 -6.65 15.61 8.39
N SER A 275 -7.93 15.84 8.70
CA SER A 275 -9.04 14.95 8.37
C SER A 275 -9.32 14.81 6.87
N ASP A 276 -8.83 15.72 6.03
CA ASP A 276 -8.96 15.63 4.56
C ASP A 276 -7.80 14.86 3.92
N ILE A 277 -6.68 14.71 4.64
CA ILE A 277 -5.48 14.07 4.11
C ILE A 277 -5.63 12.54 4.09
N ARG A 278 -5.35 11.91 2.95
CA ARG A 278 -5.27 10.45 2.82
C ARG A 278 -3.90 10.00 2.29
N ILE A 279 -3.31 9.05 2.99
CA ILE A 279 -2.08 8.38 2.59
C ILE A 279 -2.41 7.30 1.59
N ARG A 280 -1.84 7.38 0.39
CA ARG A 280 -2.03 6.38 -0.67
C ARG A 280 -1.01 5.26 -0.56
N ILE A 281 -1.49 4.02 -0.65
CA ILE A 281 -0.66 2.82 -0.52
C ILE A 281 -0.95 1.88 -1.69
N ARG A 282 0.11 1.56 -2.44
CA ARG A 282 0.12 0.54 -3.49
C ARG A 282 0.71 -0.75 -2.95
N PHE A 283 0.27 -1.87 -3.50
CA PHE A 283 0.62 -3.19 -2.97
C PHE A 283 1.31 -4.04 -4.02
N PHE A 284 2.38 -4.70 -3.62
CA PHE A 284 3.22 -5.52 -4.49
C PHE A 284 3.50 -6.86 -3.83
N ARG A 285 3.56 -7.91 -4.64
CA ARG A 285 3.87 -9.26 -4.13
C ARG A 285 5.31 -9.30 -3.62
N SER A 286 5.51 -9.82 -2.41
CA SER A 286 6.86 -10.05 -1.88
C SER A 286 7.48 -11.34 -2.40
N HIS A 287 6.65 -12.32 -2.75
CA HIS A 287 7.02 -13.59 -3.35
C HIS A 287 5.90 -14.00 -4.33
N ASN A 288 6.22 -14.58 -5.51
CA ASN A 288 5.22 -15.42 -6.18
C ASN A 288 5.09 -16.62 -5.28
N PRO A 289 3.86 -17.03 -5.12
CA PRO A 289 3.57 -18.16 -5.99
C PRO A 289 2.46 -17.81 -6.98
N LEU A 290 2.59 -18.37 -8.19
CA LEU A 290 1.45 -18.62 -9.08
C LEU A 290 0.33 -19.43 -8.39
N THR A 291 0.57 -19.86 -7.14
CA THR A 291 -0.30 -20.63 -6.26
C THR A 291 0.13 -20.40 -4.80
N VAL A 292 -0.25 -19.31 -4.14
CA VAL A 292 -0.50 -19.45 -2.70
C VAL A 292 -1.94 -19.82 -2.86
N PRO A 293 -2.32 -21.09 -2.76
CA PRO A 293 -3.67 -21.30 -2.32
C PRO A 293 -3.70 -20.47 -1.04
N LEU A 294 -4.46 -19.37 -1.04
CA LEU A 294 -5.16 -19.03 0.18
C LEU A 294 -5.52 -20.42 0.74
N GLU A 295 -5.03 -20.77 1.93
CA GLU A 295 -5.74 -21.75 2.72
C GLU A 295 -7.07 -21.04 3.09
N LYS A 296 -7.90 -20.76 2.07
CA LYS A 296 -9.33 -20.87 2.14
C LYS A 296 -9.46 -22.27 2.68
N THR A 297 -10.00 -22.39 3.88
CA THR A 297 -10.34 -23.69 4.42
C THR A 297 -11.14 -24.36 3.31
N ARG A 298 -10.49 -25.27 2.59
CA ARG A 298 -11.13 -26.01 1.53
C ARG A 298 -12.07 -26.89 2.33
N VAL A 299 -13.31 -26.45 2.45
CA VAL A 299 -14.38 -27.40 2.67
C VAL A 299 -14.19 -28.41 1.54
N LYS A 300 -14.31 -29.71 1.80
CA LYS A 300 -13.83 -30.80 0.94
C LYS A 300 -14.01 -30.58 -0.59
N GLU A 301 -14.97 -29.74 -1.00
CA GLU A 301 -15.31 -29.43 -2.39
C GLU A 301 -15.54 -27.91 -2.70
N GLY A 302 -14.84 -26.94 -2.08
CA GLY A 302 -14.99 -25.52 -2.51
C GLY A 302 -14.49 -24.41 -1.57
N TYR A 303 -14.94 -23.17 -1.82
CA TYR A 303 -14.65 -21.94 -1.06
C TYR A 303 -15.92 -21.34 -0.45
N ARG A 304 -15.82 -20.69 0.72
CA ARG A 304 -16.97 -19.96 1.30
C ARG A 304 -17.18 -18.64 0.57
N LEU A 305 -18.42 -18.26 0.32
CA LEU A 305 -18.76 -17.02 -0.40
C LEU A 305 -18.23 -15.76 0.30
N CYS A 306 -18.28 -15.71 1.64
CA CYS A 306 -17.75 -14.61 2.45
C CYS A 306 -16.22 -14.50 2.45
N ASP A 307 -15.50 -15.50 1.92
CA ASP A 307 -14.06 -15.39 1.67
C ASP A 307 -13.75 -14.72 0.32
N LEU A 308 -14.77 -14.52 -0.52
CA LEU A 308 -14.62 -14.09 -1.91
C LEU A 308 -15.25 -12.72 -2.17
N LEU A 309 -16.24 -12.35 -1.36
CA LEU A 309 -17.07 -11.15 -1.54
C LEU A 309 -17.20 -10.39 -0.23
N THR A 310 -17.27 -9.06 -0.34
CA THR A 310 -17.64 -8.16 0.76
C THR A 310 -19.10 -8.36 1.18
N HIS A 311 -19.48 -7.86 2.36
CA HIS A 311 -20.88 -7.93 2.82
C HIS A 311 -21.87 -7.25 1.85
N ALA A 312 -21.49 -6.12 1.26
CA ALA A 312 -22.33 -5.42 0.28
C ALA A 312 -22.52 -6.26 -1.00
N GLU A 313 -21.45 -6.90 -1.49
CA GLU A 313 -21.53 -7.78 -2.66
C GLU A 313 -22.32 -9.06 -2.39
N VAL A 314 -22.21 -9.61 -1.18
CA VAL A 314 -23.06 -10.72 -0.74
C VAL A 314 -24.52 -10.27 -0.69
N SER A 315 -24.82 -9.08 -0.16
CA SER A 315 -26.18 -8.53 -0.15
C SER A 315 -26.75 -8.39 -1.56
N ASN A 316 -25.97 -7.85 -2.50
CA ASN A 316 -26.39 -7.72 -3.90
C ASN A 316 -26.76 -9.09 -4.53
N LEU A 317 -26.08 -10.17 -4.14
CA LEU A 317 -26.42 -11.52 -4.59
C LEU A 317 -27.74 -12.02 -4.00
N PHE A 318 -28.12 -11.59 -2.81
CA PHE A 318 -29.39 -11.98 -2.20
C PHE A 318 -30.56 -11.08 -2.64
N ASP A 319 -30.30 -9.84 -3.02
CA ASP A 319 -31.34 -8.91 -3.52
C ASP A 319 -31.98 -9.37 -4.84
N ILE A 320 -31.29 -10.23 -5.60
CA ILE A 320 -31.79 -10.81 -6.85
C ILE A 320 -32.58 -12.10 -6.64
N LEU A 321 -32.61 -12.65 -5.41
CA LEU A 321 -33.29 -13.89 -5.11
C LEU A 321 -34.80 -13.67 -5.18
N ASP A 322 -35.50 -14.42 -6.04
CA ASP A 322 -36.96 -14.47 -6.01
C ASP A 322 -37.41 -14.99 -4.63
N GLU A 323 -38.46 -14.41 -4.06
CA GLU A 323 -39.06 -14.86 -2.79
C GLU A 323 -39.42 -16.35 -2.79
N LYS A 324 -39.68 -16.92 -3.98
CA LYS A 324 -40.00 -18.34 -4.19
C LYS A 324 -38.77 -19.21 -4.42
N ALA A 325 -37.58 -18.64 -4.52
CA ALA A 325 -36.35 -19.39 -4.66
C ALA A 325 -35.85 -19.88 -3.29
N MET A 326 -35.31 -21.10 -3.29
CA MET A 326 -34.57 -21.68 -2.17
C MET A 326 -33.18 -21.05 -2.03
N GLY A 327 -32.55 -20.68 -3.13
CA GLY A 327 -31.17 -20.23 -3.14
C GLY A 327 -30.62 -20.00 -4.55
N LEU A 328 -29.31 -19.79 -4.61
CA LEU A 328 -28.57 -19.51 -5.84
C LEU A 328 -27.44 -20.53 -6.03
N ILE A 329 -27.28 -20.98 -7.27
CA ILE A 329 -26.08 -21.69 -7.74
C ILE A 329 -25.29 -20.69 -8.59
N LEU A 330 -24.09 -20.33 -8.16
CA LEU A 330 -23.20 -19.38 -8.84
C LEU A 330 -22.23 -20.15 -9.75
N TYR A 331 -22.00 -19.70 -10.97
CA TYR A 331 -21.06 -20.34 -11.91
C TYR A 331 -20.54 -19.34 -12.96
N LYS A 332 -19.23 -19.34 -13.24
CA LYS A 332 -18.54 -18.58 -14.31
C LYS A 332 -19.22 -17.29 -14.80
N GLY A 333 -19.38 -16.31 -13.90
CA GLY A 333 -19.95 -15.00 -14.27
C GLY A 333 -21.48 -14.98 -14.41
N ASN A 334 -22.15 -16.00 -13.89
CA ASN A 334 -23.57 -16.26 -14.04
C ASN A 334 -24.13 -16.94 -12.77
N PHE A 335 -25.45 -17.09 -12.71
CA PHE A 335 -26.16 -17.74 -11.61
C PHE A 335 -27.43 -18.45 -12.10
N ILE A 336 -27.88 -19.46 -11.36
CA ILE A 336 -29.20 -20.09 -11.50
C ILE A 336 -29.90 -20.02 -10.15
N GLN A 337 -31.13 -19.51 -10.13
CA GLN A 337 -31.99 -19.59 -8.95
C GLN A 337 -32.56 -21.00 -8.82
N VAL A 338 -32.48 -21.57 -7.63
CA VAL A 338 -33.05 -22.88 -7.31
C VAL A 338 -34.46 -22.64 -6.79
N PRO A 339 -35.52 -23.08 -7.50
CA PRO A 339 -36.88 -22.92 -7.01
C PRO A 339 -37.11 -23.80 -5.76
N ARG A 340 -37.99 -23.34 -4.87
CA ARG A 340 -38.42 -24.12 -3.71
C ARG A 340 -39.48 -25.13 -4.14
N ALA A 341 -39.30 -26.40 -3.78
CA ALA A 341 -40.31 -27.43 -3.96
C ALA A 341 -41.53 -27.15 -3.08
N MET A 342 -42.71 -27.63 -3.50
CA MET A 342 -43.93 -27.57 -2.69
C MET A 342 -43.77 -28.29 -1.34
N ASP A 343 -43.02 -29.41 -1.33
CA ASP A 343 -42.55 -30.08 -0.12
C ASP A 343 -41.02 -30.04 -0.06
N ILE A 344 -40.49 -29.28 0.90
CA ILE A 344 -39.06 -29.06 1.11
C ILE A 344 -38.36 -30.31 1.68
N LYS A 345 -39.11 -31.20 2.34
CA LYS A 345 -38.58 -32.43 2.96
C LYS A 345 -38.64 -33.64 2.01
N GLY A 346 -39.29 -33.50 0.86
CA GLY A 346 -39.38 -34.53 -0.17
C GLY A 346 -38.15 -34.61 -1.08
N GLU A 347 -38.01 -35.73 -1.79
CA GLU A 347 -36.90 -35.96 -2.74
C GLU A 347 -36.92 -35.00 -3.94
N ALA A 348 -38.07 -34.40 -4.23
CA ALA A 348 -38.24 -33.44 -5.32
C ALA A 348 -37.29 -32.24 -5.21
N GLN A 349 -36.99 -31.78 -3.99
CA GLN A 349 -36.07 -30.66 -3.80
C GLN A 349 -34.63 -31.03 -4.22
N LEU A 350 -34.21 -32.26 -3.93
CA LEU A 350 -32.90 -32.76 -4.34
C LEU A 350 -32.81 -32.89 -5.86
N GLU A 351 -33.86 -33.38 -6.51
CA GLU A 351 -33.92 -33.47 -7.97
C GLU A 351 -33.95 -32.09 -8.66
N ILE A 352 -34.65 -31.11 -8.07
CA ILE A 352 -34.59 -29.72 -8.54
C ILE A 352 -33.16 -29.18 -8.46
N ILE A 353 -32.46 -29.39 -7.33
CA ILE A 353 -31.07 -28.97 -7.15
C ILE A 353 -30.15 -29.65 -8.18
N LYS A 354 -30.26 -30.97 -8.36
CA LYS A 354 -29.47 -31.73 -9.35
C LYS A 354 -29.69 -31.21 -10.78
N ASN A 355 -30.94 -30.94 -11.14
CA ASN A 355 -31.28 -30.40 -12.47
C ASN A 355 -30.73 -28.99 -12.66
N CYS A 356 -30.78 -28.13 -11.65
CA CYS A 356 -30.17 -26.80 -11.70
C CYS A 356 -28.63 -26.87 -11.79
N LEU A 357 -27.99 -27.81 -11.09
CA LEU A 357 -26.55 -28.09 -11.22
C LEU A 357 -26.19 -28.59 -12.63
N ALA A 358 -26.96 -29.54 -13.19
CA ALA A 358 -26.73 -29.99 -14.55
C ALA A 358 -26.84 -28.84 -15.56
N LYS A 359 -27.83 -27.95 -15.37
CA LYS A 359 -27.99 -26.73 -16.18
C LYS A 359 -26.82 -25.75 -16.04
N SER A 360 -26.24 -25.57 -14.84
CA SER A 360 -25.10 -24.66 -14.66
C SER A 360 -23.84 -25.15 -15.38
N THR A 361 -23.71 -26.45 -15.62
CA THR A 361 -22.56 -27.03 -16.35
C THR A 361 -22.67 -26.93 -17.87
N GLN A 362 -23.86 -26.61 -18.41
CA GLN A 362 -24.06 -26.43 -19.85
C GLN A 362 -23.70 -25.00 -20.25
N ARG A 363 -22.78 -24.83 -21.22
CA ARG A 363 -22.46 -23.51 -21.79
C ARG A 363 -23.72 -22.90 -22.44
N ARG A 364 -24.30 -21.86 -21.84
CA ARG A 364 -25.34 -21.02 -22.45
C ARG A 364 -25.20 -19.54 -22.08
N HIS A 365 -25.88 -18.73 -22.90
CA HIS A 365 -25.85 -17.26 -23.02
C HIS A 365 -26.00 -16.48 -21.70
N GLU A 366 -25.51 -15.24 -21.74
CA GLU A 366 -25.49 -14.25 -20.66
C GLU A 366 -26.78 -14.23 -19.82
N PRO A 367 -26.68 -14.06 -18.49
CA PRO A 367 -27.86 -13.98 -17.64
C PRO A 367 -28.77 -12.83 -18.05
N THR A 368 -30.08 -13.05 -17.99
CA THR A 368 -31.08 -11.98 -18.01
C THR A 368 -31.02 -11.26 -16.66
N ILE A 369 -30.17 -10.24 -16.58
CA ILE A 369 -30.04 -9.41 -15.37
C ILE A 369 -31.08 -8.29 -15.46
N PRO A 370 -31.92 -8.06 -14.43
CA PRO A 370 -32.81 -6.91 -14.38
C PRO A 370 -32.01 -5.61 -14.54
N GLU A 371 -32.46 -4.71 -15.43
CA GLU A 371 -31.73 -3.47 -15.77
C GLU A 371 -31.38 -2.61 -14.55
N THR A 372 -32.19 -2.68 -13.48
CA THR A 372 -32.01 -1.92 -12.23
C THR A 372 -30.82 -2.38 -11.37
N LEU A 373 -30.33 -3.61 -11.55
CA LEU A 373 -29.23 -4.21 -10.78
C LEU A 373 -27.99 -4.53 -11.65
N GLY A 374 -28.08 -4.23 -12.95
CA GLY A 374 -27.18 -4.66 -14.03
C GLY A 374 -25.69 -4.61 -13.69
N ASP A 375 -25.17 -3.43 -13.38
CA ASP A 375 -23.73 -3.21 -13.39
C ASP A 375 -23.04 -3.73 -12.13
N ARG A 376 -23.65 -3.54 -10.95
CA ARG A 376 -23.11 -4.01 -9.67
C ARG A 376 -23.09 -5.53 -9.58
N LEU A 377 -24.14 -6.18 -10.10
CA LEU A 377 -24.23 -7.63 -10.13
C LEU A 377 -23.25 -8.22 -11.15
N LYS A 378 -23.12 -7.61 -12.34
CA LYS A 378 -22.11 -8.02 -13.34
C LYS A 378 -20.70 -7.95 -12.78
N GLU A 379 -20.36 -6.89 -12.06
CA GLU A 379 -19.05 -6.77 -11.40
C GLU A 379 -18.84 -7.88 -10.36
N THR A 380 -19.85 -8.11 -9.51
CA THR A 380 -19.82 -9.16 -8.48
C THR A 380 -19.64 -10.56 -9.08
N LEU A 381 -20.39 -10.88 -10.14
CA LEU A 381 -20.30 -12.16 -10.85
C LEU A 381 -18.97 -12.28 -11.61
N GLY A 382 -18.44 -11.19 -12.15
CA GLY A 382 -17.13 -11.14 -12.79
C GLY A 382 -16.01 -11.55 -11.82
N LYS A 383 -16.03 -11.05 -10.58
CA LYS A 383 -15.08 -11.43 -9.52
C LYS A 383 -15.11 -12.93 -9.22
N LEU A 384 -16.30 -13.53 -9.21
CA LEU A 384 -16.46 -14.97 -9.00
C LEU A 384 -16.03 -15.80 -10.22
N SER A 385 -16.18 -15.28 -11.45
CA SER A 385 -15.85 -16.00 -12.69
C SER A 385 -14.36 -16.37 -12.82
N VAL A 386 -13.47 -15.54 -12.26
CA VAL A 386 -12.02 -15.71 -12.31
C VAL A 386 -11.56 -16.95 -11.52
N LEU A 387 -12.42 -17.49 -10.65
CA LEU A 387 -12.11 -18.61 -9.77
C LEU A 387 -12.29 -19.99 -10.43
N GLY A 388 -12.85 -20.03 -11.65
CA GLY A 388 -12.92 -21.24 -12.46
C GLY A 388 -13.79 -22.36 -11.89
N GLY A 389 -15.11 -22.29 -12.16
CA GLY A 389 -16.04 -23.42 -12.02
C GLY A 389 -16.47 -23.71 -10.59
#